data_AF-A0A7C6HC62-F1
#
_entry.id   AF-A0A7C6HC62-F1
#
_cell.length_a   1.000
_cell.length_b   1.000
_cell.length_c   1.000
_cell.angle_alpha   90.00
_cell.angle_beta   90.00
_cell.angle_gamma   90.00
#
_symmetry.space_group_name_H-M   'P 1'
#
loop_
_entity.id
_entity.type
_entity.pdbx_description
1 polymer ?
#
loop_
_entity_poly.entity_id
_entity_poly.type
_entity_poly.pdbx_seq_one_letter_code
_entity_poly.pdbx_strand_id
1 'polypeptide(L)'
;MEKLVDVDRRIIYLTILVLVSLPLLKPLGIPLEINKGTLDVFKQLDAVPAGERVLFSINYDPTSAPDIAPQAKVMLDHLMSKDVKVALVCFSAAGPAIIEGLIAPHLEAGKVYGEDLANLGFIAGAETAIRNFGRDVIGTAKADYHGNDLRNMPIMQGISDVRDFELVFVFHGYNPGVQEWVRQVQGPLGIRLLAGVVSVSVPEVMPFYTSGQLSGLTQGLRGAIFTALGLVAGTKRTGPFLIVGLVAATKR
;
A
#
# COMPACT_ATOMS: atom_id res chain seq x y z
N MET A 1 9.59 16.78 -43.30
CA MET A 1 10.01 15.87 -42.22
C MET A 1 11.54 15.68 -42.12
N GLU A 2 12.37 16.31 -42.97
CA GLU A 2 13.84 16.08 -43.00
C GLU A 2 14.71 16.94 -42.06
N LYS A 3 14.19 18.00 -41.40
CA LYS A 3 15.03 18.95 -40.63
C LYS A 3 15.20 18.64 -39.13
N LEU A 4 14.63 17.55 -38.63
CA LEU A 4 14.77 17.13 -37.22
C LEU A 4 15.85 16.05 -37.01
N VAL A 5 16.44 15.52 -38.09
CA VAL A 5 17.33 14.34 -38.04
C VAL A 5 18.81 14.73 -37.93
N ASP A 6 19.17 15.98 -38.24
CA ASP A 6 20.58 16.43 -38.31
C ASP A 6 21.02 17.27 -37.09
N VAL A 7 20.32 17.13 -35.96
CA VAL A 7 20.70 17.80 -34.71
C VAL A 7 21.80 16.98 -34.04
N ASP A 8 22.95 17.61 -33.76
CA ASP A 8 24.06 16.98 -33.03
C ASP A 8 23.56 16.43 -31.69
N ARG A 9 23.74 15.11 -31.50
CA ARG A 9 23.34 14.38 -30.31
C ARG A 9 23.86 15.02 -29.02
N ARG A 10 25.03 15.68 -29.06
CA ARG A 10 25.61 16.39 -27.92
C ARG A 10 24.73 17.55 -27.45
N ILE A 11 24.14 18.30 -28.38
CA ILE A 11 23.23 19.41 -28.08
C ILE A 11 21.95 18.86 -27.44
N ILE A 12 21.44 17.72 -27.93
CA ILE A 12 20.28 17.03 -27.35
C ILE A 12 20.59 16.60 -25.91
N TYR A 13 21.72 15.93 -25.67
CA TYR A 13 22.10 15.49 -24.32
C TYR A 13 22.35 16.65 -23.36
N LEU A 14 23.01 17.72 -23.80
CA LEU A 14 23.20 18.92 -22.97
C LEU A 14 21.86 19.59 -22.64
N THR A 15 20.95 19.67 -23.62
CA THR A 15 19.63 20.25 -23.42
C THR A 15 18.82 19.41 -22.41
N ILE A 16 18.80 18.09 -22.55
CA ILE A 16 18.16 17.18 -21.59
C ILE A 16 18.81 17.30 -20.21
N LEU A 17 20.15 17.34 -20.13
CA LEU A 17 20.89 17.50 -18.88
C LEU A 17 20.47 18.78 -18.17
N VAL A 18 20.43 19.92 -18.87
CA VAL A 18 20.00 21.20 -18.30
C VAL A 18 18.53 21.15 -17.89
N LEU A 19 17.65 20.61 -18.74
CA LEU A 19 16.21 20.50 -18.46
C LEU A 19 15.91 19.61 -17.25
N VAL A 20 16.69 18.55 -17.01
CA VAL A 20 16.54 17.68 -15.83
C VAL A 20 17.24 18.28 -14.60
N SER A 21 18.38 18.96 -14.77
CA SER A 21 19.13 19.59 -13.67
C SER A 21 18.44 20.82 -13.09
N LEU A 22 17.73 21.60 -13.90
CA LEU A 22 17.06 22.82 -13.46
C LEU A 22 15.99 22.53 -12.37
N PRO A 23 15.04 21.58 -12.54
CA PRO A 23 14.10 21.19 -11.49
C PRO A 23 14.78 20.60 -10.25
N LEU A 24 15.93 19.93 -10.40
CA LEU A 24 16.68 19.36 -9.27
C LEU A 24 17.34 20.44 -8.39
N LEU A 25 17.88 21.51 -9.00
CA LEU A 25 18.53 22.61 -8.27
C LEU A 25 17.54 23.61 -7.69
N LYS A 26 16.41 23.82 -8.38
CA LYS A 26 15.36 24.72 -7.94
C LYS A 26 14.02 24.04 -8.17
N PRO A 27 13.49 23.31 -7.16
CA PRO A 27 12.20 22.66 -7.30
C PRO A 27 11.16 23.69 -7.70
N LEU A 28 10.58 23.48 -8.88
CA LEU A 28 9.43 24.24 -9.34
C LEU A 28 8.36 24.04 -8.27
N GLY A 29 8.02 25.09 -7.53
CA GLY A 29 7.02 25.05 -6.45
C GLY A 29 5.60 24.82 -6.96
N ILE A 30 5.42 23.85 -7.85
CA ILE A 30 4.15 23.42 -8.41
C ILE A 30 3.35 22.90 -7.22
N PRO A 31 2.18 23.49 -6.91
CA PRO A 31 1.33 23.00 -5.84
C PRO A 31 0.99 21.55 -6.14
N LEU A 32 1.42 20.66 -5.24
CA LEU A 32 1.08 19.26 -5.31
C LEU A 32 -0.38 19.13 -4.86
N GLU A 33 -1.32 19.12 -5.81
CA GLU A 33 -2.73 18.86 -5.51
C GLU A 33 -2.89 17.40 -5.06
N ILE A 34 -3.39 17.22 -3.85
CA ILE A 34 -3.72 15.90 -3.31
C ILE A 34 -4.84 15.31 -4.17
N ASN A 35 -4.58 14.19 -4.83
CA ASN A 35 -5.62 13.46 -5.56
C ASN A 35 -6.72 13.00 -4.57
N LYS A 36 -7.99 13.24 -4.90
CA LYS A 36 -9.16 12.83 -4.11
C LYS A 36 -9.08 11.37 -3.67
N GLY A 37 -8.67 10.46 -4.54
CA GLY A 37 -8.55 9.03 -4.21
C GLY A 37 -7.58 8.76 -3.04
N THR A 38 -6.45 9.47 -3.01
CA THR A 38 -5.47 9.36 -1.92
C THR A 38 -5.99 9.98 -0.63
N LEU A 39 -6.70 11.11 -0.72
CA LEU A 39 -7.35 11.70 0.45
C LEU A 39 -8.41 10.76 1.05
N ASP A 40 -9.16 10.07 0.20
CA ASP A 40 -10.16 9.10 0.65
C ASP A 40 -9.48 7.90 1.34
N VAL A 41 -8.36 7.38 0.80
CA VAL A 41 -7.56 6.36 1.50
C VAL A 41 -7.14 6.84 2.88
N PHE A 42 -6.56 8.04 2.96
CA PHE A 42 -6.13 8.62 4.24
C PHE A 42 -7.30 8.70 5.22
N LYS A 43 -8.45 9.24 4.81
CA LYS A 43 -9.64 9.34 5.67
C LYS A 43 -10.15 7.99 6.14
N GLN A 44 -10.15 6.97 5.27
CA GLN A 44 -10.62 5.64 5.61
C GLN A 44 -9.71 4.99 6.66
N LEU A 45 -8.39 5.11 6.53
CA LEU A 45 -7.44 4.62 7.53
C LEU A 45 -7.47 5.44 8.84
N ASP A 46 -7.61 6.76 8.73
CA ASP A 46 -7.68 7.65 9.89
C ASP A 46 -8.99 7.46 10.67
N ALA A 47 -10.05 6.98 10.03
CA ALA A 47 -11.30 6.63 10.70
C ALA A 47 -11.25 5.28 11.45
N VAL A 48 -10.26 4.41 11.19
CA VAL A 48 -10.15 3.11 11.86
C VAL A 48 -9.92 3.31 13.36
N PRO A 49 -10.77 2.76 14.24
CA PRO A 49 -10.58 2.85 15.69
C PRO A 49 -9.34 2.08 16.16
N ALA A 50 -8.74 2.52 17.28
CA ALA A 50 -7.67 1.78 17.94
C ALA A 50 -8.17 0.39 18.38
N GLY A 51 -7.32 -0.63 18.27
CA GLY A 51 -7.65 -2.02 18.59
C GLY A 51 -8.37 -2.80 17.50
N GLU A 52 -8.95 -2.12 16.50
CA GLU A 52 -9.54 -2.77 15.32
C GLU A 52 -8.49 -3.39 14.41
N ARG A 53 -8.95 -4.24 13.49
CA ARG A 53 -8.09 -5.04 12.61
C ARG A 53 -8.24 -4.63 11.17
N VAL A 54 -7.12 -4.46 10.49
CA VAL A 54 -7.05 -4.18 9.05
C VAL A 54 -6.30 -5.30 8.35
N LEU A 55 -6.77 -5.70 7.17
CA LEU A 55 -6.09 -6.68 6.34
C LEU A 55 -5.32 -5.98 5.21
N PHE A 56 -4.01 -6.20 5.14
CA PHE A 56 -3.21 -5.79 3.98
C PHE A 56 -3.00 -6.99 3.05
N SER A 57 -3.35 -6.83 1.78
CA SER A 57 -2.99 -7.79 0.73
C SER A 57 -1.80 -7.27 -0.07
N ILE A 58 -0.64 -7.89 0.11
CA ILE A 58 0.63 -7.47 -0.49
C ILE A 58 0.93 -8.33 -1.73
N ASN A 59 0.65 -7.80 -2.92
CA ASN A 59 0.79 -8.49 -4.20
C ASN A 59 1.66 -7.70 -5.18
N TYR A 60 2.91 -7.47 -4.79
CA TYR A 60 3.91 -6.87 -5.66
C TYR A 60 5.24 -7.60 -5.52
N ASP A 61 6.19 -7.24 -6.38
CA ASP A 61 7.50 -7.86 -6.48
C ASP A 61 8.59 -6.77 -6.47
N PRO A 62 9.88 -7.12 -6.43
CA PRO A 62 10.96 -6.13 -6.44
C PRO A 62 10.93 -5.18 -7.65
N THR A 63 10.30 -5.55 -8.78
CA THR A 63 10.25 -4.71 -9.97
C THR A 63 9.22 -3.58 -9.85
N SER A 64 8.12 -3.85 -9.16
CA SER A 64 7.02 -2.91 -8.89
C SER A 64 7.13 -2.23 -7.52
N ALA A 65 8.01 -2.74 -6.64
CA ALA A 65 8.28 -2.22 -5.31
C ALA A 65 8.62 -0.72 -5.25
N PRO A 66 9.40 -0.13 -6.18
CA PRO A 66 9.72 1.31 -6.14
C PRO A 66 8.48 2.22 -6.15
N ASP A 67 7.36 1.76 -6.73
CA ASP A 67 6.12 2.54 -6.79
C ASP A 67 5.15 2.19 -5.65
N ILE A 68 5.18 0.94 -5.13
CA ILE A 68 4.19 0.44 -4.17
C ILE A 68 4.70 0.40 -2.74
N ALA A 69 5.94 -0.03 -2.51
CA ALA A 69 6.47 -0.22 -1.16
C ALA A 69 6.41 1.06 -0.31
N PRO A 70 6.69 2.27 -0.84
CA PRO A 70 6.51 3.51 -0.07
C PRO A 70 5.05 3.73 0.38
N GLN A 71 4.08 3.31 -0.43
CA GLN A 71 2.66 3.41 -0.08
C GLN A 71 2.34 2.46 1.07
N ALA A 72 2.67 1.17 0.93
CA ALA A 72 2.41 0.18 1.98
C ALA A 72 3.05 0.58 3.31
N LYS A 73 4.29 1.10 3.26
CA LYS A 73 5.01 1.60 4.44
C LYS A 73 4.30 2.74 5.13
N VAL A 74 3.98 3.83 4.42
CA VAL A 74 3.34 5.01 5.04
C VAL A 74 1.98 4.65 5.65
N MET A 75 1.23 3.77 4.99
CA MET A 75 -0.08 3.32 5.47
C MET A 75 0.05 2.44 6.71
N LEU A 76 1.05 1.54 6.74
CA LEU A 76 1.34 0.72 7.91
C LEU A 76 1.82 1.57 9.09
N ASP A 77 2.76 2.49 8.85
CA ASP A 77 3.27 3.43 9.86
C ASP A 77 2.10 4.18 10.54
N HIS A 78 1.13 4.65 9.75
CA HIS A 78 -0.05 5.34 10.27
C HIS A 78 -0.91 4.44 11.16
N LEU A 79 -1.26 3.24 10.70
CA LEU A 79 -2.08 2.31 11.46
C LEU A 79 -1.39 1.89 12.77
N MET A 80 -0.08 1.61 12.71
CA MET A 80 0.72 1.26 13.89
C MET A 80 0.78 2.39 14.92
N SER A 81 0.82 3.65 14.48
CA SER A 81 0.79 4.82 15.35
C SER A 81 -0.55 5.03 16.08
N LYS A 82 -1.60 4.34 15.63
CA LYS A 82 -2.97 4.42 16.16
C LYS A 82 -3.39 3.15 16.91
N ASP A 83 -2.44 2.27 17.20
CA ASP A 83 -2.69 0.98 17.84
C ASP A 83 -3.76 0.14 17.12
N VAL A 84 -3.80 0.27 15.79
CA VAL A 84 -4.58 -0.62 14.91
C VAL A 84 -3.76 -1.87 14.66
N LYS A 85 -4.41 -3.03 14.67
CA LYS A 85 -3.79 -4.32 14.38
C LYS A 85 -3.81 -4.58 12.87
N VAL A 86 -2.73 -5.09 12.31
CA VAL A 86 -2.65 -5.36 10.86
C VAL A 86 -2.22 -6.80 10.56
N ALA A 87 -3.10 -7.56 9.93
CA ALA A 87 -2.77 -8.84 9.35
C ALA A 87 -2.36 -8.65 7.89
N LEU A 88 -1.27 -9.28 7.45
CA LEU A 88 -0.75 -9.15 6.09
C LEU A 88 -0.76 -10.50 5.39
N VAL A 89 -1.32 -10.55 4.19
CA VAL A 89 -1.41 -11.77 3.37
C VAL A 89 -0.91 -11.48 1.96
N CYS A 90 -0.42 -12.49 1.26
CA CYS A 90 -0.04 -12.35 -0.14
C CYS A 90 -0.53 -13.53 -0.98
N PHE A 91 -0.77 -13.25 -2.25
CA PHE A 91 -1.15 -14.20 -3.29
C PHE A 91 -0.11 -14.23 -4.41
N SER A 92 1.09 -13.73 -4.12
CA SER A 92 2.29 -13.89 -4.92
C SER A 92 3.43 -14.50 -4.10
N ALA A 93 4.28 -15.30 -4.76
CA ALA A 93 5.38 -15.98 -4.08
C ALA A 93 6.45 -15.03 -3.50
N ALA A 94 6.56 -13.80 -4.02
CA ALA A 94 7.49 -12.80 -3.52
C ALA A 94 6.98 -12.08 -2.25
N GLY A 95 5.66 -12.10 -2.03
CA GLY A 95 5.00 -11.34 -0.97
C GLY A 95 5.49 -11.62 0.45
N PRO A 96 5.80 -12.86 0.87
CA PRO A 96 6.13 -13.12 2.27
C PRO A 96 7.40 -12.38 2.73
N ALA A 97 8.46 -12.40 1.93
CA ALA A 97 9.71 -11.71 2.26
C ALA A 97 9.55 -10.17 2.26
N ILE A 98 8.66 -9.66 1.40
CA ILE A 98 8.31 -8.24 1.35
C ILE A 98 7.57 -7.83 2.63
N ILE A 99 6.62 -8.66 3.09
CA ILE A 99 5.90 -8.44 4.35
C ILE A 99 6.87 -8.41 5.53
N GLU A 100 7.81 -9.36 5.60
CA GLU A 100 8.83 -9.39 6.67
C GLU A 100 9.62 -8.08 6.75
N GLY A 101 10.11 -7.58 5.60
CA GLY A 101 10.82 -6.30 5.55
C GLY A 101 9.95 -5.11 5.93
N LEU A 102 8.63 -5.19 5.68
CA LEU A 102 7.68 -4.14 6.03
C LEU A 102 7.38 -4.11 7.54
N ILE A 103 7.28 -5.27 8.19
CA ILE A 103 6.93 -5.36 9.63
C ILE A 103 8.14 -5.24 10.55
N ALA A 104 9.35 -5.64 10.11
CA ALA A 104 10.55 -5.67 10.95
C ALA A 104 10.83 -4.35 11.71
N PRO A 105 10.74 -3.15 11.09
CA PRO A 105 10.96 -1.89 11.82
C PRO A 105 9.95 -1.64 12.94
N HIS A 106 8.73 -2.17 12.83
CA HIS A 106 7.69 -2.03 13.85
C HIS A 106 7.92 -2.99 15.02
N LEU A 107 8.40 -4.20 14.74
CA LEU A 107 8.81 -5.16 15.77
C LEU A 107 10.01 -4.62 16.57
N GLU A 108 11.00 -4.04 15.88
CA GLU A 108 12.12 -3.34 16.51
C GLU A 108 11.67 -2.14 17.36
N ALA A 109 10.58 -1.47 16.95
CA ALA A 109 9.96 -0.38 17.69
C ALA A 109 9.03 -0.84 18.84
N GLY A 110 8.95 -2.15 19.10
CA GLY A 110 8.23 -2.71 20.25
C GLY A 110 6.81 -3.22 19.97
N LYS A 111 6.36 -3.27 18.70
CA LYS A 111 5.12 -3.98 18.35
C LYS A 111 5.30 -5.49 18.49
N VAL A 112 4.22 -6.18 18.84
CA VAL A 112 4.24 -7.62 19.16
C VAL A 112 3.71 -8.44 17.98
N TYR A 113 4.53 -9.36 17.48
CA TYR A 113 4.13 -10.29 16.42
C TYR A 113 3.02 -11.23 16.92
N GLY A 114 1.98 -11.45 16.10
CA GLY A 114 0.79 -12.22 16.45
C GLY A 114 -0.27 -11.44 17.23
N GLU A 115 0.06 -10.25 17.75
CA GLU A 115 -0.88 -9.37 18.48
C GLU A 115 -1.18 -8.09 17.71
N ASP A 116 -0.14 -7.35 17.33
CA ASP A 116 -0.24 -6.10 16.57
C ASP A 116 -0.09 -6.33 15.06
N LEU A 117 0.79 -7.25 14.68
CA LEU A 117 1.18 -7.53 13.30
C LEU A 117 1.33 -9.04 13.09
N ALA A 118 0.85 -9.56 11.95
CA ALA A 118 1.10 -10.95 11.57
C ALA A 118 1.26 -11.11 10.06
N ASN A 119 2.26 -11.89 9.65
CA ASN A 119 2.47 -12.27 8.26
C ASN A 119 1.80 -13.61 7.99
N LEU A 120 0.57 -13.59 7.47
CA LEU A 120 -0.21 -14.79 7.14
C LEU A 120 0.39 -15.62 5.99
N GLY A 121 1.44 -15.11 5.34
CA GLY A 121 2.18 -15.83 4.31
C GLY A 121 1.52 -15.81 2.93
N PHE A 122 2.02 -16.71 2.08
CA PHE A 122 1.59 -16.85 0.69
C PHE A 122 0.53 -17.95 0.55
N ILE A 123 -0.61 -17.59 -0.06
CA ILE A 123 -1.68 -18.54 -0.37
C ILE A 123 -1.69 -18.80 -1.88
N ALA A 124 -1.35 -20.03 -2.26
CA ALA A 124 -1.33 -20.46 -3.66
C ALA A 124 -2.75 -20.67 -4.22
N GLY A 125 -2.93 -20.37 -5.51
CA GLY A 125 -4.21 -20.55 -6.21
C GLY A 125 -4.80 -19.27 -6.82
N ALA A 126 -4.07 -18.15 -6.78
CA ALA A 126 -4.42 -16.88 -7.41
C ALA A 126 -5.86 -16.43 -7.09
N GLU A 127 -6.70 -16.19 -8.09
CA GLU A 127 -8.08 -15.71 -7.90
C GLU A 127 -8.94 -16.68 -7.07
N THR A 128 -8.75 -17.99 -7.22
CA THR A 128 -9.46 -19.00 -6.42
C THR A 128 -9.05 -18.93 -4.94
N ALA A 129 -7.76 -18.68 -4.67
CA ALA A 129 -7.27 -18.50 -3.32
C ALA A 129 -7.86 -17.24 -2.67
N ILE A 130 -7.94 -16.12 -3.41
CA ILE A 130 -8.57 -14.89 -2.93
C ILE A 130 -10.05 -15.12 -2.60
N ARG A 131 -10.79 -15.83 -3.46
CA ARG A 131 -12.18 -16.20 -3.19
C ARG A 131 -12.33 -17.00 -1.90
N ASN A 132 -11.52 -18.04 -1.74
CA ASN A 132 -11.61 -18.94 -0.59
C ASN A 132 -11.22 -18.21 0.69
N PHE A 133 -10.11 -17.48 0.67
CA PHE A 133 -9.66 -16.65 1.78
C PHE A 133 -10.71 -15.60 2.17
N GLY A 134 -11.37 -15.02 1.18
CA GLY A 134 -12.47 -14.09 1.37
C GLY A 134 -13.62 -14.63 2.24
N ARG A 135 -13.87 -15.94 2.22
CA ARG A 135 -15.01 -16.60 2.89
C ARG A 135 -14.63 -17.43 4.10
N ASP A 136 -13.36 -17.81 4.21
CA ASP A 136 -12.83 -18.61 5.30
C ASP A 136 -11.32 -18.35 5.44
N VAL A 137 -10.98 -17.40 6.31
CA VAL A 137 -9.60 -16.96 6.51
C VAL A 137 -8.76 -18.07 7.15
N ILE A 138 -9.27 -18.65 8.24
CA ILE A 138 -8.57 -19.67 9.03
C ILE A 138 -8.51 -21.02 8.30
N GLY A 139 -9.57 -21.40 7.58
CA GLY A 139 -9.58 -22.62 6.80
C GLY A 139 -8.67 -22.55 5.56
N THR A 140 -8.50 -21.36 4.99
CA THR A 140 -7.62 -21.15 3.82
C THR A 140 -6.15 -20.98 4.22
N ALA A 141 -5.86 -20.22 5.28
CA ALA A 141 -4.51 -20.03 5.82
C ALA A 141 -4.40 -20.67 7.21
N LYS A 142 -3.91 -21.92 7.27
CA LYS A 142 -3.83 -22.64 8.55
C LYS A 142 -2.68 -22.16 9.44
N ALA A 143 -1.59 -21.73 8.84
CA ALA A 143 -0.40 -21.26 9.53
C ALA A 143 0.10 -19.97 8.90
N ASP A 144 0.80 -19.17 9.70
CA ASP A 144 1.50 -17.99 9.23
C ASP A 144 2.78 -18.34 8.48
N TYR A 145 3.50 -17.30 8.05
CA TYR A 145 4.77 -17.43 7.38
C TYR A 145 5.84 -18.17 8.22
N HIS A 146 5.78 -18.11 9.55
CA HIS A 146 6.72 -18.77 10.45
C HIS A 146 6.29 -20.17 10.90
N GLY A 147 5.13 -20.67 10.43
CA GLY A 147 4.60 -21.99 10.77
C GLY A 147 3.77 -22.04 12.05
N ASN A 148 3.44 -20.90 12.65
CA ASN A 148 2.56 -20.79 13.80
C ASN A 148 1.08 -20.95 13.35
N ASP A 149 0.27 -21.70 14.11
CA ASP A 149 -1.17 -21.81 13.82
C ASP A 149 -1.85 -20.45 14.02
N LEU A 150 -2.59 -19.99 12.99
CA LEU A 150 -3.28 -18.71 13.05
C LEU A 150 -4.30 -18.65 14.20
N ARG A 151 -4.90 -19.78 14.58
CA ARG A 151 -5.89 -19.85 15.67
C ARG A 151 -5.30 -19.55 17.04
N ASN A 152 -3.98 -19.59 17.19
CA ASN A 152 -3.31 -19.27 18.44
C ASN A 152 -2.92 -17.78 18.53
N MET A 153 -3.10 -17.01 17.45
CA MET A 153 -2.69 -15.61 17.41
C MET A 153 -3.80 -14.69 17.93
N PRO A 154 -3.51 -13.80 18.90
CA PRO A 154 -4.47 -12.83 19.38
C PRO A 154 -5.07 -11.93 18.29
N ILE A 155 -4.31 -11.56 17.25
CA ILE A 155 -4.82 -10.75 16.12
C ILE A 155 -5.89 -11.46 15.28
N MET A 156 -5.84 -12.80 15.24
CA MET A 156 -6.74 -13.63 14.43
C MET A 156 -7.95 -14.14 15.22
N GLN A 157 -8.04 -13.86 16.52
CA GLN A 157 -9.16 -14.31 17.35
C GLN A 157 -10.49 -13.72 16.86
N GLY A 158 -11.48 -14.59 16.68
CA GLY A 158 -12.81 -14.19 16.21
C GLY A 158 -12.87 -13.80 14.73
N ILE A 159 -11.79 -13.99 13.95
CA ILE A 159 -11.82 -13.84 12.50
C ILE A 159 -12.30 -15.15 11.87
N SER A 160 -13.42 -15.08 11.16
CA SER A 160 -13.96 -16.16 10.35
C SER A 160 -13.71 -15.91 8.87
N ASP A 161 -14.12 -14.73 8.39
CA ASP A 161 -13.96 -14.29 7.02
C ASP A 161 -13.51 -12.83 6.94
N VAL A 162 -13.30 -12.33 5.73
CA VAL A 162 -12.71 -10.99 5.54
C VAL A 162 -13.60 -9.83 5.98
N ARG A 163 -14.89 -10.07 6.26
CA ARG A 163 -15.82 -9.06 6.79
C ARG A 163 -15.56 -8.76 8.27
N ASP A 164 -14.83 -9.62 8.97
CA ASP A 164 -14.44 -9.41 10.38
C ASP A 164 -13.27 -8.42 10.53
N PHE A 165 -12.66 -7.99 9.41
CA PHE A 165 -11.73 -6.86 9.37
C PHE A 165 -12.48 -5.56 9.10
N GLU A 166 -12.02 -4.47 9.71
CA GLU A 166 -12.58 -3.13 9.54
C GLU A 166 -12.52 -2.68 8.08
N LEU A 167 -11.39 -2.93 7.42
CA LEU A 167 -11.21 -2.76 5.98
C LEU A 167 -10.10 -3.67 5.43
N VAL A 168 -10.09 -3.82 4.12
CA VAL A 168 -9.05 -4.51 3.36
C VAL A 168 -8.33 -3.51 2.46
N PHE A 169 -7.00 -3.53 2.47
CA PHE A 169 -6.16 -2.70 1.61
C PHE A 169 -5.31 -3.58 0.70
N VAL A 170 -5.58 -3.53 -0.60
CA VAL A 170 -4.85 -4.27 -1.61
C VAL A 170 -3.76 -3.40 -2.22
N PHE A 171 -2.51 -3.84 -2.06
CA PHE A 171 -1.34 -3.28 -2.72
C PHE A 171 -0.95 -4.21 -3.86
N HIS A 172 -1.02 -3.77 -5.12
CA HIS A 172 -0.68 -4.64 -6.24
C HIS A 172 0.09 -3.96 -7.36
N GLY A 173 1.07 -4.70 -7.90
CA GLY A 173 1.87 -4.32 -9.06
C GLY A 173 1.54 -5.13 -10.32
N TYR A 174 0.84 -6.25 -10.16
CA TYR A 174 0.42 -7.16 -11.21
C TYR A 174 -0.74 -8.03 -10.69
N ASN A 175 -1.18 -9.01 -11.47
CA ASN A 175 -2.27 -9.91 -11.09
C ASN A 175 -1.75 -11.17 -10.36
N PRO A 176 -2.43 -11.64 -9.30
CA PRO A 176 -3.73 -11.17 -8.84
C PRO A 176 -3.64 -9.85 -8.04
N GLY A 177 -4.61 -8.97 -8.26
CA GLY A 177 -4.64 -7.63 -7.68
C GLY A 177 -6.06 -7.16 -7.39
N VAL A 178 -6.31 -5.86 -7.61
CA VAL A 178 -7.59 -5.25 -7.24
C VAL A 178 -8.77 -5.86 -7.99
N GLN A 179 -8.60 -6.24 -9.26
CA GLN A 179 -9.66 -6.83 -10.08
C GLN A 179 -10.20 -8.13 -9.48
N GLU A 180 -9.32 -9.05 -9.08
CA GLU A 180 -9.69 -10.32 -8.45
C GLU A 180 -10.35 -10.09 -7.08
N TRP A 181 -9.80 -9.19 -6.27
CA TRP A 181 -10.42 -8.82 -4.99
C TRP A 181 -11.81 -8.21 -5.16
N VAL A 182 -12.00 -7.37 -6.18
CA VAL A 182 -13.32 -6.81 -6.49
C VAL A 182 -14.30 -7.90 -6.92
N ARG A 183 -13.91 -8.75 -7.88
CA ARG A 183 -14.78 -9.82 -8.41
C ARG A 183 -15.13 -10.87 -7.36
N GLN A 184 -14.15 -11.30 -6.58
CA GLN A 184 -14.31 -12.48 -5.71
C GLN A 184 -14.72 -12.14 -4.28
N VAL A 185 -14.42 -10.94 -3.80
CA VAL A 185 -14.60 -10.59 -2.40
C VAL A 185 -15.49 -9.36 -2.24
N GLN A 186 -15.10 -8.21 -2.79
CA GLN A 186 -15.86 -6.97 -2.59
C GLN A 186 -17.26 -7.05 -3.18
N GLY A 187 -17.41 -7.51 -4.43
CA GLY A 187 -18.71 -7.65 -5.07
C GLY A 187 -19.66 -8.58 -4.28
N PRO A 188 -19.23 -9.80 -3.91
CA PRO A 188 -20.08 -10.73 -3.15
C PRO A 188 -20.30 -10.38 -1.68
N LEU A 189 -19.31 -9.79 -0.99
CA LEU A 189 -19.34 -9.62 0.48
C LEU A 189 -19.52 -8.17 0.94
N GLY A 190 -19.38 -7.19 0.04
CA GLY A 190 -19.61 -5.77 0.34
C GLY A 190 -18.60 -5.15 1.32
N ILE A 191 -17.38 -5.68 1.39
CA ILE A 191 -16.34 -5.13 2.29
C ILE A 191 -15.87 -3.74 1.86
N ARG A 192 -15.37 -2.96 2.82
CA ARG A 192 -14.59 -1.74 2.53
C ARG A 192 -13.24 -2.13 1.96
N LEU A 193 -13.04 -1.82 0.69
CA LEU A 193 -11.83 -2.16 -0.06
C LEU A 193 -11.09 -0.88 -0.48
N LEU A 194 -9.81 -0.80 -0.12
CA LEU A 194 -8.89 0.24 -0.57
C LEU A 194 -7.86 -0.35 -1.53
N ALA A 195 -7.35 0.47 -2.44
CA ALA A 195 -6.41 0.04 -3.47
C ALA A 195 -5.19 0.95 -3.54
N GLY A 196 -4.00 0.33 -3.61
CA GLY A 196 -2.73 0.99 -3.77
C GLY A 196 -1.98 0.34 -4.92
N VAL A 197 -1.84 1.09 -6.00
CA VAL A 197 -1.50 0.51 -7.30
C VAL A 197 -0.27 1.17 -7.91
N VAL A 198 0.41 0.45 -8.80
CA VAL A 198 1.35 1.10 -9.73
C VAL A 198 0.62 2.10 -10.60
N SER A 199 1.28 3.19 -10.94
CA SER A 199 0.69 4.31 -11.70
C SER A 199 0.07 3.86 -13.04
N VAL A 200 0.65 2.85 -13.69
CA VAL A 200 0.17 2.32 -14.97
C VAL A 200 -1.15 1.53 -14.87
N SER A 201 -1.49 0.99 -13.68
CA SER A 201 -2.73 0.24 -13.47
C SER A 201 -3.91 1.13 -13.04
N VAL A 202 -3.68 2.42 -12.79
CA VAL A 202 -4.74 3.35 -12.37
C VAL A 202 -5.92 3.35 -13.35
N PRO A 203 -5.75 3.48 -14.68
CA PRO A 203 -6.89 3.50 -15.62
C PRO A 203 -7.78 2.26 -15.53
N GLU A 204 -7.20 1.09 -15.24
CA GLU A 204 -7.93 -0.17 -15.10
C GLU A 204 -8.71 -0.27 -13.78
N VAL A 205 -8.23 0.42 -12.74
CA VAL A 205 -8.78 0.35 -11.39
C VAL A 205 -9.78 1.49 -11.12
N MET A 206 -9.64 2.61 -11.83
CA MET A 206 -10.52 3.79 -11.70
C MET A 206 -12.01 3.49 -11.79
N PRO A 207 -12.52 2.62 -12.70
CA PRO A 207 -13.94 2.30 -12.76
C PRO A 207 -14.50 1.78 -11.43
N PHE A 208 -13.74 0.94 -10.70
CA PHE A 208 -14.14 0.41 -9.40
C PHE A 208 -14.17 1.47 -8.30
N TYR A 209 -13.29 2.48 -8.38
CA TYR A 209 -13.35 3.63 -7.47
C TYR A 209 -14.55 4.52 -7.79
N THR A 210 -14.81 4.80 -9.07
CA THR A 210 -15.97 5.62 -9.46
C THR A 210 -17.31 4.96 -9.19
N SER A 211 -17.40 3.62 -9.23
CA SER A 211 -18.61 2.86 -8.90
C SER A 211 -18.85 2.72 -7.38
N GLY A 212 -17.88 3.13 -6.55
CA GLY A 212 -17.93 2.95 -5.09
C GLY A 212 -17.53 1.57 -4.60
N GLN A 213 -17.08 0.68 -5.49
CA GLN A 213 -16.53 -0.63 -5.11
C GLN A 213 -15.17 -0.51 -4.41
N LEU A 214 -14.43 0.57 -4.68
CA LEU A 214 -13.28 0.97 -3.89
C LEU A 214 -13.62 2.23 -3.10
N SER A 215 -13.37 2.20 -1.79
CA SER A 215 -13.58 3.34 -0.89
C SER A 215 -12.42 4.32 -0.90
N GLY A 216 -11.32 4.00 -1.61
CA GLY A 216 -10.16 4.85 -1.79
C GLY A 216 -9.16 4.22 -2.76
N LEU A 217 -8.43 5.07 -3.50
CA LEU A 217 -7.44 4.65 -4.48
C LEU A 217 -6.20 5.55 -4.40
N THR A 218 -5.05 4.96 -4.10
CA THR A 218 -3.75 5.64 -4.11
C THR A 218 -2.86 5.11 -5.24
N GLN A 219 -2.04 6.00 -5.80
CA GLN A 219 -1.23 5.74 -6.99
C GLN A 219 0.25 6.05 -6.75
N GLY A 220 1.08 5.03 -6.93
CA GLY A 220 2.53 5.14 -6.91
C GLY A 220 3.17 5.89 -5.73
N LEU A 221 4.42 6.32 -5.94
CA LEU A 221 5.17 7.11 -4.95
C LEU A 221 4.45 8.42 -4.59
N ARG A 222 3.73 9.05 -5.54
CA ARG A 222 2.97 10.28 -5.28
C ARG A 222 1.91 10.07 -4.22
N GLY A 223 1.20 8.95 -4.29
CA GLY A 223 0.19 8.56 -3.31
C GLY A 223 0.77 8.40 -1.91
N ALA A 224 1.96 7.81 -1.79
CA ALA A 224 2.68 7.70 -0.52
C ALA A 224 3.01 9.07 0.07
N ILE A 225 3.58 9.97 -0.75
CA ILE A 225 3.95 11.33 -0.33
C ILE A 225 2.73 12.11 0.14
N PHE A 226 1.62 12.06 -0.61
CA PHE A 226 0.41 12.78 -0.24
C PHE A 226 -0.23 12.27 1.04
N THR A 227 -0.19 10.96 1.26
CA THR A 227 -0.66 10.37 2.52
C THR A 227 0.23 10.82 3.68
N ALA A 228 1.56 10.78 3.50
CA ALA A 228 2.51 11.28 4.50
C ALA A 228 2.29 12.77 4.83
N LEU A 229 2.01 13.60 3.82
CA LEU A 229 1.68 15.02 4.02
C LEU A 229 0.34 15.18 4.75
N GLY A 230 -0.67 14.38 4.40
CA GLY A 230 -1.95 14.35 5.11
C GLY A 230 -1.78 14.00 6.60
N LEU A 231 -0.91 13.04 6.91
CA LEU A 231 -0.56 12.66 8.29
C LEU A 231 0.06 13.83 9.05
N VAL A 232 1.03 14.53 8.44
CA VAL A 232 1.69 15.70 9.06
C VAL A 232 0.72 16.88 9.22
N ALA A 233 -0.19 17.09 8.28
CA ALA A 233 -1.18 18.17 8.35
C ALA A 233 -2.31 17.87 9.36
N GLY A 234 -2.72 16.60 9.49
CA GLY A 234 -3.76 16.15 10.42
C GLY A 234 -3.28 16.07 11.88
N THR A 235 -2.00 15.82 12.10
CA THR A 235 -1.39 15.87 13.43
C THR A 235 -1.16 17.34 13.85
N LYS A 236 -2.10 17.92 14.60
CA LYS A 236 -1.91 19.20 15.34
C LYS A 236 -0.85 19.09 16.47
N ARG A 237 0.31 18.49 16.22
CA ARG A 237 1.45 18.40 17.14
C ARG A 237 2.76 18.75 16.43
N THR A 238 3.02 20.06 16.38
CA THR A 238 4.31 20.75 16.56
C THR A 238 5.62 19.98 16.28
N GLY A 239 6.38 20.44 15.27
CA GLY A 239 7.85 20.35 15.25
C GLY A 239 8.47 20.37 13.85
N PRO A 240 9.47 21.24 13.55
CA PRO A 240 10.10 21.34 12.22
C PRO A 240 10.97 20.13 11.82
N PHE A 241 11.02 19.07 12.64
CA PHE A 241 11.91 17.93 12.45
C PHE A 241 11.34 16.82 11.53
N LEU A 242 10.02 16.72 11.36
CA LEU A 242 9.44 15.66 10.51
C LEU A 242 9.62 15.93 9.01
N ILE A 243 9.64 17.19 8.59
CA ILE A 243 9.83 17.59 7.19
C ILE A 243 11.25 17.26 6.71
N VAL A 244 12.23 17.29 7.61
CA VAL A 244 13.65 17.00 7.29
C VAL A 244 13.89 15.50 7.12
N GLY A 245 13.16 14.63 7.84
CA GLY A 245 13.28 13.18 7.74
C GLY A 245 12.87 12.61 6.38
N LEU A 246 11.82 13.17 5.76
CA LEU A 246 11.32 12.71 4.46
C LEU A 246 12.25 13.09 3.29
N VAL A 247 13.02 14.18 3.43
CA VAL A 247 14.03 14.62 2.44
C VAL A 247 15.36 13.89 2.61
N ALA A 248 15.65 13.34 3.79
CA ALA A 248 16.87 12.56 4.03
C ALA A 248 16.78 11.12 3.50
N ALA A 249 15.58 10.54 3.41
CA ALA A 249 15.38 9.16 2.93
C ALA A 249 15.57 8.98 1.42
N THR A 250 15.68 10.06 0.64
CA THR A 250 16.03 10.04 -0.79
C THR A 250 17.53 10.24 -1.05
N LYS A 251 18.33 10.42 0.01
CA LYS A 251 19.80 10.42 -0.03
C LYS A 251 20.36 9.33 0.88
N ARG A 252 20.20 8.07 0.49
CA ARG A 252 21.14 6.98 0.78
C ARG A 252 20.89 5.82 -0.16
#